data_AF-A0A815EKY3-F1
#
_entry.id   AF-A0A815EKY3-F1
#
_cell.length_a   1.000
_cell.length_b   1.000
_cell.length_c   1.000
_cell.angle_alpha   90.00
_cell.angle_beta   90.00
_cell.angle_gamma   90.00
#
_symmetry.space_group_name_H-M   'P 1'
#
loop_
_entity.id
_entity.type
_entity.pdbx_description
1 polymer ?
#
loop_
_entity_poly.entity_id
_entity_poly.type
_entity_poly.pdbx_seq_one_letter_code
_entity_poly.pdbx_strand_id
1 'polypeptide(L)'
;MKSISLVLFGLFTVLYINGLPFNVKSNDGSDCLYLLSEDPCMKWYDQQGNPEALLNQTAKPPCQIPTPFPSSFSADNVNWTTDETCNPQQVIGKCTFHQGAYGCYRSCKSSTGPGGQACYYKNGTFIGYPQPGAGSVDAEAICDNSATQDLKHFCADVLPYIICCGLATTRSTENCNKYNQARPTGTCQGTPAF
;
A
#
# COMPACT_ATOMS: atom_id res chain seq x y z
N MET A 1 18.00 17.49 1.93
CA MET A 1 16.75 16.80 1.56
C MET A 1 15.69 17.18 2.58
N LYS A 2 14.97 18.27 2.32
CA LYS A 2 13.83 18.77 3.09
C LYS A 2 12.69 18.86 2.08
N SER A 3 11.53 18.25 2.35
CA SER A 3 10.19 18.71 1.90
C SER A 3 9.09 17.64 1.80
N ILE A 4 9.33 16.35 2.02
CA ILE A 4 8.23 15.36 1.93
C ILE A 4 7.26 15.48 3.13
N SER A 5 7.79 15.74 4.35
CA SER A 5 6.94 15.96 5.53
C SER A 5 6.10 17.24 5.47
N LEU A 6 6.46 18.23 4.62
CA LEU A 6 5.68 19.47 4.47
C LEU A 6 4.49 19.30 3.52
N VAL A 7 4.59 18.40 2.53
CA VAL A 7 3.49 18.13 1.59
C VAL A 7 2.37 17.36 2.28
N LEU A 8 2.70 16.36 3.11
CA LEU A 8 1.72 15.60 3.89
C LEU A 8 1.03 16.46 4.97
N PHE A 9 1.75 17.36 5.64
CA PHE A 9 1.15 18.28 6.63
C PHE A 9 0.36 19.43 5.99
N GLY A 10 0.79 19.92 4.82
CA GLY A 10 0.14 21.01 4.09
C GLY A 10 -1.17 20.59 3.44
N LEU A 11 -1.26 19.36 2.92
CA LEU A 11 -2.54 18.80 2.47
C LEU A 11 -3.50 18.68 3.67
N PHE A 12 -3.08 18.09 4.79
CA PHE A 12 -3.97 17.95 5.96
C PHE A 12 -4.47 19.28 6.55
N THR A 13 -3.65 20.35 6.56
CA THR A 13 -4.10 21.67 7.09
C THR A 13 -4.98 22.45 6.12
N VAL A 14 -4.79 22.35 4.80
CA VAL A 14 -5.70 22.99 3.84
C VAL A 14 -7.04 22.24 3.74
N LEU A 15 -7.03 20.92 3.93
CA LEU A 15 -8.21 20.04 3.88
C LEU A 15 -9.20 20.25 5.03
N TYR A 16 -8.72 20.61 6.23
CA TYR A 16 -9.59 20.73 7.41
C TYR A 16 -10.17 22.13 7.62
N ILE A 17 -9.59 23.18 7.02
CA ILE A 17 -9.90 24.58 7.39
C ILE A 17 -10.87 25.27 6.40
N ASN A 18 -10.98 24.81 5.15
CA ASN A 18 -11.66 25.62 4.12
C ASN A 18 -12.88 25.00 3.42
N GLY A 19 -13.43 23.85 3.85
CA GLY A 19 -14.74 23.37 3.38
C GLY A 19 -14.92 23.36 1.85
N LEU A 20 -13.83 23.21 1.08
CA LEU A 20 -13.89 23.28 -0.37
C LEU A 20 -14.43 21.95 -0.92
N PRO A 21 -15.48 21.98 -1.77
CA PRO A 21 -16.00 20.77 -2.39
C PRO A 21 -14.95 20.20 -3.35
N PHE A 22 -14.51 18.97 -3.07
CA PHE A 22 -13.69 18.18 -3.99
C PHE A 22 -14.50 17.91 -5.26
N ASN A 23 -14.21 18.66 -6.32
CA ASN A 23 -14.61 18.32 -7.68
C ASN A 23 -13.33 18.09 -8.50
N VAL A 24 -12.52 17.14 -8.05
CA VAL A 24 -11.48 16.56 -8.90
C VAL A 24 -12.19 15.46 -9.68
N LYS A 25 -12.67 15.80 -10.88
CA LYS A 25 -12.94 14.80 -11.91
C LYS A 25 -11.61 14.51 -12.59
N SER A 26 -10.96 13.45 -12.15
CA SER A 26 -9.89 12.83 -12.91
C SER A 26 -10.53 12.05 -14.06
N ASN A 27 -10.11 12.34 -15.30
CA ASN A 27 -10.58 11.61 -16.48
C ASN A 27 -10.01 10.17 -16.55
N ASP A 28 -9.33 9.69 -15.51
CA ASP A 28 -8.53 8.45 -15.51
C ASP A 28 -8.84 7.50 -14.34
N GLY A 29 -9.91 7.74 -13.57
CA GLY A 29 -10.37 6.81 -12.53
C GLY A 29 -9.73 7.00 -11.15
N SER A 30 -8.96 8.06 -10.94
CA SER A 30 -8.38 8.46 -9.65
C SER A 30 -9.27 9.40 -8.82
N ASP A 31 -10.60 9.18 -8.86
CA ASP A 31 -11.55 10.02 -8.16
C ASP A 31 -11.68 9.60 -6.69
N CYS A 32 -11.10 10.42 -5.80
CA CYS A 32 -11.32 10.42 -4.36
C CYS A 32 -12.80 10.76 -3.96
N LEU A 33 -13.78 10.64 -4.87
CA LEU A 33 -15.16 11.09 -4.68
C LEU A 33 -15.96 10.24 -3.69
N TYR A 34 -15.54 9.01 -3.39
CA TYR A 34 -16.21 8.12 -2.44
C TYR A 34 -16.21 8.66 -0.99
N LEU A 35 -15.33 9.62 -0.68
CA LEU A 35 -15.22 10.30 0.62
C LEU A 35 -16.49 11.02 1.07
N LEU A 36 -17.36 11.40 0.14
CA LEU A 36 -18.57 12.16 0.42
C LEU A 36 -19.77 11.28 0.79
N SER A 37 -19.57 9.96 0.92
CA SER A 37 -20.64 9.01 1.26
C SER A 37 -20.76 8.77 2.77
N GLU A 38 -21.94 8.29 3.21
CA GLU A 38 -22.20 7.97 4.62
C GLU A 38 -21.34 6.80 5.14
N ASP A 39 -20.96 5.87 4.24
CA ASP A 39 -20.01 4.79 4.51
C ASP A 39 -18.93 4.73 3.41
N PRO A 40 -17.87 5.55 3.54
CA PRO A 40 -16.85 5.69 2.51
C PRO A 40 -16.01 4.42 2.31
N CYS A 41 -15.88 3.55 3.32
CA CYS A 41 -15.17 2.29 3.14
C CYS A 41 -15.98 1.32 2.28
N MET A 42 -17.26 1.10 2.63
CA MET A 42 -18.11 0.18 1.87
C MET A 42 -18.36 0.70 0.46
N LYS A 43 -18.54 2.02 0.31
CA LYS A 43 -18.70 2.63 -1.02
C LYS A 43 -17.46 2.43 -1.89
N TRP A 44 -16.26 2.59 -1.34
CA TRP A 44 -15.02 2.29 -2.04
C TRP A 44 -14.92 0.81 -2.38
N TYR A 45 -15.22 -0.08 -1.42
CA TYR A 45 -15.14 -1.54 -1.59
C TYR A 45 -16.07 -2.04 -2.70
N ASP A 46 -17.31 -1.56 -2.77
CA ASP A 46 -18.28 -1.93 -3.79
C ASP A 46 -17.87 -1.51 -5.21
N GLN A 47 -16.95 -0.54 -5.33
CA GLN A 47 -16.37 -0.12 -6.62
C GLN A 47 -15.17 -0.97 -7.02
N GLN A 48 -14.66 -1.83 -6.14
CA GLN A 48 -13.52 -2.68 -6.44
C GLN A 48 -13.96 -3.91 -7.23
N GLY A 49 -13.21 -4.22 -8.30
CA GLY A 49 -13.38 -5.46 -9.05
C GLY A 49 -12.75 -6.66 -8.34
N ASN A 50 -12.66 -7.80 -9.04
CA ASN A 50 -11.95 -8.98 -8.55
C ASN A 50 -10.45 -8.63 -8.31
N PRO A 51 -9.91 -8.76 -7.08
CA PRO A 51 -8.51 -8.46 -6.79
C PRO A 51 -7.51 -9.31 -7.57
N GLU A 52 -7.91 -10.49 -8.07
CA GLU A 52 -7.06 -11.32 -8.94
C GLU A 52 -6.62 -10.58 -10.21
N ALA A 53 -7.44 -9.65 -10.71
CA ALA A 53 -7.06 -8.84 -11.87
C ALA A 53 -5.82 -7.98 -11.59
N LEU A 54 -5.68 -7.47 -10.36
CA LEU A 54 -4.48 -6.75 -9.93
C LEU A 54 -3.34 -7.72 -9.67
N LEU A 55 -3.59 -8.78 -8.89
CA LEU A 55 -2.57 -9.77 -8.52
C LEU A 55 -1.89 -10.41 -9.74
N ASN A 56 -2.63 -10.73 -10.80
CA ASN A 56 -2.09 -11.29 -12.03
C ASN A 56 -1.13 -10.34 -12.78
N GLN A 57 -1.23 -9.04 -12.50
CA GLN A 57 -0.34 -8.01 -13.04
C GLN A 57 0.80 -7.64 -12.09
N THR A 58 0.80 -8.17 -10.87
CA THR A 58 1.90 -7.97 -9.91
C THR A 58 2.93 -9.07 -10.00
N ALA A 59 4.13 -8.78 -9.50
CA ALA A 59 5.16 -9.79 -9.33
C ALA A 59 4.96 -10.61 -8.06
N LYS A 60 5.43 -11.86 -8.07
CA LYS A 60 5.46 -12.69 -6.86
C LYS A 60 6.79 -12.53 -6.10
N PRO A 61 6.77 -12.06 -4.84
CA PRO A 61 7.98 -11.98 -4.02
C PRO A 61 8.44 -13.39 -3.59
N PRO A 62 9.70 -13.58 -3.19
CA PRO A 62 10.14 -14.84 -2.59
C PRO A 62 9.46 -15.07 -1.23
N CYS A 63 9.22 -16.33 -0.86
CA CYS A 63 8.66 -16.66 0.45
C CYS A 63 9.65 -16.43 1.61
N GLN A 64 10.94 -16.30 1.28
CA GLN A 64 12.02 -16.09 2.22
C GLN A 64 13.07 -15.15 1.61
N ILE A 65 13.50 -14.14 2.38
CA ILE A 65 14.62 -13.26 2.02
C ILE A 65 15.77 -13.43 3.02
N PRO A 66 17.02 -13.11 2.62
CA PRO A 66 18.16 -13.21 3.52
C PRO A 66 18.09 -12.18 4.65
N THR A 67 18.71 -12.54 5.78
CA THR A 67 19.01 -11.64 6.89
C THR A 67 20.52 -11.40 6.95
N PRO A 68 21.02 -10.14 6.96
CA PRO A 68 20.28 -8.89 7.03
C PRO A 68 19.48 -8.58 5.75
N PHE A 69 18.42 -7.79 5.90
CA PHE A 69 17.53 -7.39 4.80
C PHE A 69 18.31 -6.60 3.75
N PRO A 70 18.35 -7.04 2.48
CA PRO A 70 19.00 -6.29 1.40
C PRO A 70 18.20 -5.03 1.04
N SER A 71 18.82 -4.03 0.42
CA SER A 71 18.12 -2.85 -0.09
C SER A 71 17.22 -3.14 -1.30
N SER A 72 17.52 -4.22 -2.02
CA SER A 72 16.71 -4.73 -3.12
C SER A 72 17.03 -6.20 -3.43
N PHE A 73 16.13 -6.87 -4.14
CA PHE A 73 16.34 -8.21 -4.69
C PHE A 73 15.52 -8.43 -5.96
N SER A 74 15.91 -9.39 -6.79
CA SER A 74 15.17 -9.74 -8.01
C SER A 74 14.31 -10.97 -7.81
N ALA A 75 13.02 -10.90 -8.19
CA ALA A 75 12.10 -12.03 -8.15
C ALA A 75 10.96 -11.82 -9.16
N ASP A 76 10.53 -12.88 -9.84
CA ASP A 76 9.51 -12.83 -10.91
C ASP A 76 9.83 -11.79 -12.00
N ASN A 77 11.10 -11.76 -12.41
CA ASN A 77 11.64 -10.85 -13.45
C ASN A 77 11.47 -9.35 -13.18
N VAL A 78 11.22 -8.96 -11.92
CA VAL A 78 11.25 -7.55 -11.49
C VAL A 78 12.23 -7.34 -10.34
N ASN A 79 12.62 -6.08 -10.15
CA ASN A 79 13.34 -5.67 -8.96
C ASN A 79 12.35 -5.29 -7.86
N TRP A 80 12.59 -5.80 -6.66
CA TRP A 80 11.90 -5.42 -5.44
C TRP A 80 12.80 -4.51 -4.64
N THR A 81 12.36 -3.29 -4.35
CA THR A 81 13.13 -2.29 -3.60
C THR A 81 12.52 -2.05 -2.24
N THR A 82 13.35 -1.78 -1.23
CA THR A 82 12.87 -1.48 0.11
C THR A 82 11.81 -0.39 0.08
N ASP A 83 10.71 -0.61 0.80
CA ASP A 83 9.72 0.43 1.06
C ASP A 83 10.26 1.35 2.15
N GLU A 84 10.55 2.61 1.80
CA GLU A 84 11.11 3.59 2.74
C GLU A 84 10.19 3.83 3.95
N THR A 85 8.87 3.65 3.81
CA THR A 85 7.92 3.81 4.93
C THR A 85 7.90 2.61 5.89
N CYS A 86 8.52 1.49 5.49
CA CYS A 86 8.70 0.28 6.28
C CYS A 86 10.10 -0.30 6.06
N ASN A 87 11.12 0.55 6.22
CA ASN A 87 12.51 0.16 6.11
C ASN A 87 13.05 -0.28 7.49
N PRO A 88 13.58 -1.53 7.64
CA PRO A 88 14.16 -2.00 8.89
C PRO A 88 15.28 -1.14 9.49
N GLN A 89 15.96 -0.37 8.64
CA GLN A 89 17.09 0.48 9.01
C GLN A 89 16.64 1.86 9.53
N GLN A 90 15.35 2.20 9.39
CA GLN A 90 14.77 3.47 9.84
C GLN A 90 13.94 3.26 11.12
N VAL A 91 14.06 4.21 12.06
CA VAL A 91 13.46 4.11 13.40
C VAL A 91 12.10 4.81 13.52
N ILE A 92 11.87 5.90 12.77
CA ILE A 92 10.66 6.74 12.93
C ILE A 92 9.53 6.23 12.02
N GLY A 93 8.34 5.99 12.57
CA GLY A 93 7.13 5.67 11.80
C GLY A 93 7.07 4.26 11.21
N LYS A 94 7.95 3.35 11.67
CA LYS A 94 8.17 2.01 11.13
C LYS A 94 6.87 1.26 10.85
N CYS A 95 6.62 1.01 9.55
CA CYS A 95 5.55 0.14 9.07
C CYS A 95 4.15 0.55 9.57
N THR A 96 3.85 1.85 9.57
CA THR A 96 2.56 2.40 10.05
C THR A 96 1.34 1.72 9.42
N PHE A 97 1.42 1.42 8.11
CA PHE A 97 0.38 0.72 7.34
C PHE A 97 0.47 -0.81 7.44
N HIS A 98 1.57 -1.36 7.96
CA HIS A 98 1.85 -2.81 8.05
C HIS A 98 2.34 -3.18 9.45
N GLN A 99 1.55 -2.82 10.47
CA GLN A 99 1.87 -3.13 11.87
C GLN A 99 2.05 -4.64 12.07
N GLY A 100 3.26 -5.06 12.46
CA GLY A 100 3.68 -6.46 12.57
C GLY A 100 4.82 -6.82 11.62
N ALA A 101 5.02 -6.06 10.54
CA ALA A 101 6.14 -6.22 9.64
C ALA A 101 7.45 -5.72 10.26
N TYR A 102 8.56 -6.39 9.91
CA TYR A 102 9.89 -5.88 10.21
C TYR A 102 10.42 -4.99 9.08
N GLY A 103 10.09 -5.34 7.83
CA GLY A 103 10.37 -4.53 6.65
C GLY A 103 9.52 -4.96 5.45
N CYS A 104 9.30 -4.04 4.52
CA CYS A 104 8.58 -4.31 3.28
C CYS A 104 9.38 -3.88 2.04
N TYR A 105 8.97 -4.41 0.89
CA TYR A 105 9.52 -4.12 -0.42
C TYR A 105 8.38 -3.84 -1.39
N ARG A 106 8.62 -2.96 -2.37
CA ARG A 106 7.68 -2.67 -3.46
C ARG A 106 8.25 -3.14 -4.79
N SER A 107 7.39 -3.49 -5.73
CA SER A 107 7.75 -3.80 -7.11
C SER A 107 6.70 -3.34 -8.10
N CYS A 108 7.16 -3.08 -9.33
CA CYS A 108 6.33 -2.71 -10.46
C CYS A 108 6.73 -3.53 -11.69
N LYS A 109 5.74 -3.96 -12.50
CA LYS A 109 6.00 -4.56 -13.83
C LYS A 109 6.01 -3.52 -14.96
N SER A 110 5.41 -2.35 -14.73
CA SER A 110 5.30 -1.23 -15.66
C SER A 110 5.51 0.10 -14.92
N SER A 111 5.65 1.20 -15.68
CA SER A 111 5.78 2.55 -15.10
C SER A 111 4.48 3.05 -14.46
N THR A 112 3.33 2.47 -14.80
CA THR A 112 2.00 2.83 -14.27
C THR A 112 1.17 1.57 -14.00
N GLY A 113 0.12 1.69 -13.18
CA GLY A 113 -0.79 0.60 -12.86
C GLY A 113 -0.36 -0.24 -11.65
N PRO A 114 -0.80 -1.51 -11.58
CA PRO A 114 -0.67 -2.29 -10.35
C PRO A 114 0.76 -2.65 -9.99
N GLY A 115 1.04 -2.73 -8.68
CA GLY A 115 2.32 -3.19 -8.15
C GLY A 115 2.16 -3.96 -6.86
N GLY A 116 3.20 -4.69 -6.48
CA GLY A 116 3.18 -5.54 -5.30
C GLY A 116 3.93 -4.89 -4.15
N GLN A 117 3.36 -4.94 -2.95
CA GLN A 117 4.08 -4.66 -1.71
C GLN A 117 4.15 -5.93 -0.86
N ALA A 118 5.38 -6.39 -0.60
CA ALA A 118 5.66 -7.63 0.11
C ALA A 118 6.34 -7.31 1.44
N CYS A 119 5.80 -7.84 2.53
CA CYS A 119 6.30 -7.59 3.88
C CYS A 119 6.82 -8.87 4.53
N TYR A 120 7.80 -8.72 5.42
CA TYR A 120 8.51 -9.83 6.01
C TYR A 120 8.70 -9.65 7.51
N TYR A 121 8.68 -10.77 8.24
CA TYR A 121 9.13 -10.81 9.63
C TYR A 121 10.64 -10.63 9.72
N LYS A 122 11.16 -10.37 10.94
CA LYS A 122 12.59 -10.13 11.16
C LYS A 122 13.51 -11.26 10.67
N ASN A 123 13.01 -12.50 10.68
CA ASN A 123 13.71 -13.68 10.18
C ASN A 123 13.67 -13.80 8.65
N GLY A 124 13.06 -12.85 7.92
CA GLY A 124 12.97 -12.85 6.46
C GLY A 124 11.81 -13.68 5.90
N THR A 125 10.92 -14.22 6.73
CA THR A 125 9.74 -14.98 6.27
C THR A 125 8.64 -14.04 5.77
N PHE A 126 8.07 -14.33 4.60
CA PHE A 126 6.98 -13.57 4.00
C PHE A 126 5.72 -13.58 4.87
N ILE A 127 5.07 -12.43 4.98
CA ILE A 127 3.82 -12.24 5.73
C ILE A 127 2.66 -12.17 4.74
N GLY A 128 1.87 -13.25 4.66
CA GLY A 128 0.62 -13.29 3.89
C GLY A 128 -0.60 -12.97 4.76
N TYR A 129 -1.67 -12.45 4.14
CA TYR A 129 -2.98 -12.31 4.80
C TYR A 129 -3.47 -13.68 5.35
N PRO A 130 -4.09 -13.74 6.55
CA PRO A 130 -4.54 -12.65 7.41
C PRO A 130 -3.54 -12.19 8.48
N GLN A 131 -2.25 -12.49 8.33
CA GLN A 131 -1.28 -12.18 9.39
C GLN A 131 -1.07 -10.66 9.55
N PRO A 132 -0.92 -10.16 10.79
CA PRO A 132 -0.57 -8.76 11.03
C PRO A 132 0.73 -8.37 10.32
N GLY A 133 0.69 -7.24 9.61
CA GLY A 133 1.85 -6.72 8.88
C GLY A 133 2.01 -7.30 7.48
N ALA A 134 1.02 -8.04 6.98
CA ALA A 134 0.99 -8.40 5.57
C ALA A 134 0.99 -7.13 4.68
N GLY A 135 1.65 -7.21 3.53
CA GLY A 135 1.61 -6.14 2.53
C GLY A 135 0.30 -6.13 1.76
N SER A 136 0.22 -5.33 0.70
CA SER A 136 -0.94 -5.27 -0.19
C SER A 136 -0.52 -5.25 -1.66
N VAL A 137 -1.43 -5.62 -2.54
CA VAL A 137 -1.37 -5.17 -3.92
C VAL A 137 -1.77 -3.70 -3.97
N ASP A 138 -1.03 -2.89 -4.73
CA ASP A 138 -1.43 -1.53 -5.08
C ASP A 138 -2.17 -1.56 -6.41
N ALA A 139 -3.26 -0.82 -6.53
CA ALA A 139 -3.88 -0.57 -7.83
C ALA A 139 -3.04 0.43 -8.65
N GLU A 140 -2.42 1.40 -7.98
CA GLU A 140 -1.54 2.40 -8.56
C GLU A 140 -0.23 2.41 -7.77
N ALA A 141 0.77 1.68 -8.25
CA ALA A 141 2.07 1.62 -7.60
C ALA A 141 2.92 2.87 -7.88
N ILE A 142 3.87 3.17 -6.99
CA ILE A 142 4.84 4.27 -7.17
C ILE A 142 6.11 3.70 -7.82
N CYS A 143 6.28 3.94 -9.12
CA CYS A 143 7.31 3.32 -9.95
C CYS A 143 8.25 4.34 -10.62
N ASP A 144 7.79 5.55 -10.92
CA ASP A 144 8.55 6.57 -11.67
C ASP A 144 8.87 7.85 -10.87
N ASN A 145 8.53 7.89 -9.58
CA ASN A 145 8.68 9.06 -8.69
C ASN A 145 7.99 10.33 -9.20
N SER A 146 6.94 10.22 -10.00
CA SER A 146 6.15 11.37 -10.44
C SER A 146 5.08 11.75 -9.41
N ALA A 147 4.88 13.06 -9.22
CA ALA A 147 3.83 13.57 -8.32
C ALA A 147 2.42 13.13 -8.74
N THR A 148 2.20 12.91 -10.04
CA THR A 148 0.94 12.38 -10.56
C THR A 148 0.71 10.95 -10.08
N GLN A 149 1.72 10.09 -10.11
CA GLN A 149 1.63 8.73 -9.63
C GLN A 149 1.49 8.67 -8.11
N ASP A 150 2.19 9.53 -7.38
CA ASP A 150 2.03 9.65 -5.92
C ASP A 150 0.58 9.99 -5.54
N LEU A 151 -0.06 10.91 -6.28
CA LEU A 151 -1.46 11.27 -6.04
C LEU A 151 -2.41 10.12 -6.37
N LYS A 152 -2.16 9.39 -7.47
CA LYS A 152 -2.93 8.21 -7.85
C LYS A 152 -2.85 7.12 -6.77
N HIS A 153 -1.63 6.78 -6.35
CA HIS A 153 -1.39 5.84 -5.25
C HIS A 153 -2.10 6.28 -3.97
N PHE A 154 -2.01 7.57 -3.64
CA PHE A 154 -2.68 8.13 -2.47
C PHE A 154 -4.21 7.93 -2.52
N CYS A 155 -4.87 8.32 -3.62
CA CYS A 155 -6.32 8.18 -3.75
C CYS A 155 -6.78 6.72 -3.87
N ALA A 156 -6.02 5.87 -4.57
CA ALA A 156 -6.42 4.51 -4.91
C ALA A 156 -6.11 3.46 -3.82
N ASP A 157 -5.06 3.69 -3.02
CA ASP A 157 -4.52 2.67 -2.11
C ASP A 157 -4.32 3.16 -0.67
N VAL A 158 -3.76 4.36 -0.46
CA VAL A 158 -3.48 4.89 0.90
C VAL A 158 -4.73 5.40 1.59
N LEU A 159 -5.52 6.25 0.92
CA LEU A 159 -6.70 6.87 1.49
C LEU A 159 -7.79 5.83 1.84
N PRO A 160 -8.07 4.82 1.00
CA PRO A 160 -8.98 3.74 1.39
C PRO A 160 -8.48 2.95 2.59
N TYR A 161 -7.18 2.71 2.72
CA TYR A 161 -6.62 2.08 3.93
C TYR A 161 -6.94 2.93 5.16
N ILE A 162 -6.70 4.25 5.10
CA ILE A 162 -6.96 5.16 6.22
C ILE A 162 -8.43 5.12 6.63
N ILE A 163 -9.35 5.07 5.67
CA ILE A 163 -10.79 5.09 5.93
C ILE A 163 -11.31 3.75 6.43
N CYS A 164 -10.83 2.65 5.85
CA CYS A 164 -11.29 1.31 6.19
C CYS A 164 -10.62 0.76 7.46
N CYS A 165 -9.32 0.98 7.62
CA CYS A 165 -8.53 0.43 8.73
C CYS A 165 -8.22 1.47 9.82
N GLY A 166 -8.13 2.76 9.49
CA GLY A 166 -7.62 3.77 10.42
C GLY A 166 -6.11 3.67 10.67
N LEU A 167 -5.52 4.78 11.15
CA LEU A 167 -4.09 4.85 11.46
C LEU A 167 -3.73 4.34 12.88
N ALA A 168 -4.71 4.06 13.75
CA ALA A 168 -4.49 3.59 15.13
C ALA A 168 -5.67 2.79 15.72
N THR A 169 -5.35 2.04 16.80
CA THR A 169 -6.04 1.11 17.74
C THR A 169 -7.56 0.84 17.73
N THR A 170 -8.39 1.58 17.00
CA THR A 170 -9.82 1.28 16.83
C THR A 170 -10.10 0.84 15.40
N ARG A 171 -9.32 -0.13 14.90
CA ARG A 171 -9.59 -0.81 13.62
C ARG A 171 -10.99 -1.40 13.71
N SER A 172 -11.91 -0.90 12.90
CA SER A 172 -13.07 -1.71 12.51
C SER A 172 -12.48 -2.93 11.81
N THR A 173 -12.51 -4.07 12.50
CA THR A 173 -11.95 -5.31 11.98
C THR A 173 -12.69 -5.69 10.69
N GLU A 174 -13.98 -5.39 10.61
CA GLU A 174 -14.79 -5.62 9.42
C GLU A 174 -14.38 -4.74 8.24
N ASN A 175 -14.31 -3.42 8.39
CA ASN A 175 -13.93 -2.52 7.30
C ASN A 175 -12.49 -2.77 6.84
N CYS A 176 -11.59 -3.04 7.77
CA CYS A 176 -10.22 -3.38 7.41
C CYS A 176 -10.13 -4.72 6.69
N ASN A 177 -10.97 -5.70 7.04
CA ASN A 177 -11.09 -6.95 6.28
C ASN A 177 -11.60 -6.68 4.86
N LYS A 178 -12.52 -5.73 4.65
CA LYS A 178 -12.97 -5.32 3.31
C LYS A 178 -11.83 -4.72 2.49
N TYR A 179 -11.02 -3.85 3.10
CA TYR A 179 -9.79 -3.37 2.47
C TYR A 179 -8.87 -4.52 2.06
N ASN A 180 -8.55 -5.42 2.99
CA ASN A 180 -7.65 -6.55 2.71
C ASN A 180 -8.20 -7.54 1.68
N GLN A 181 -9.53 -7.66 1.57
CA GLN A 181 -10.17 -8.45 0.50
C GLN A 181 -9.98 -7.79 -0.87
N ALA A 182 -10.08 -6.47 -0.96
CA ALA A 182 -9.90 -5.74 -2.21
C ALA A 182 -8.44 -5.45 -2.58
N ARG A 183 -7.53 -5.48 -1.59
CA ARG A 183 -6.09 -5.25 -1.73
C ARG A 183 -5.26 -6.34 -1.02
N PRO A 184 -5.43 -7.62 -1.38
CA PRO A 184 -4.70 -8.70 -0.73
C PRO A 184 -3.21 -8.67 -1.05
N THR A 185 -2.38 -9.23 -0.17
CA THR A 185 -0.92 -9.35 -0.37
C THR A 185 -0.54 -10.28 -1.53
N GLY A 186 -1.44 -11.18 -1.93
CA GLY A 186 -1.15 -12.22 -2.92
C GLY A 186 -0.37 -13.41 -2.35
N THR A 187 0.42 -14.05 -3.20
CA THR A 187 1.21 -15.26 -2.87
C THR A 187 2.70 -15.01 -3.13
N CYS A 188 3.54 -15.72 -2.39
CA CYS A 188 4.98 -15.73 -2.60
C CYS A 188 5.42 -16.95 -3.43
N GLN A 189 6.68 -16.95 -3.88
CA GLN A 189 7.30 -18.05 -4.62
C GLN A 189 8.52 -18.63 -3.88
N GLY A 190 8.77 -19.92 -4.10
CA GLY A 190 9.85 -20.66 -3.44
C GLY A 190 9.42 -21.29 -2.11
N THR A 191 10.26 -22.19 -1.60
CA THR A 191 9.97 -22.91 -0.34
C THR A 191 10.32 -22.01 0.85
N PRO A 192 9.45 -21.89 1.87
CA PRO A 192 9.85 -21.29 3.14
C PRO A 192 11.04 -22.07 3.71
N ALA A 193 12.12 -21.39 4.07
CA ALA A 193 13.22 -22.03 4.80
C ALA A 193 12.74 -22.18 6.25
N PHE A 194 12.47 -23.41 6.67
CA PHE A 194 12.16 -23.76 8.05
C PHE A 194 13.44 -23.97 8.86
#